data_AF-A0A511VGZ6-F1
#
_entry.id   AF-A0A511VGZ6-F1
#
_cell.length_a   1.000
_cell.length_b   1.000
_cell.length_c   1.000
_cell.angle_alpha   90.00
_cell.angle_beta   90.00
_cell.angle_gamma   90.00
#
_symmetry.space_group_name_H-M   'P 1'
#
loop_
_entity.id
_entity.type
_entity.pdbx_description
1 polymer ?
#
loop_
_entity_poly.entity_id
_entity_poly.type
_entity_poly.pdbx_seq_one_letter_code
_entity_poly.pdbx_strand_id
1 'polypeptide(L)'
;MIKSQEYRLGVLRGIYLKHVRSQGKEVIINIKSRTELQAYTYLAKRGFISLNIEETNPSLFKIQILQLGVEYIENLEVKDGATA
;
A
#
# COMPACT_ATOMS: atom_id res chain seq x y z
N MET A 1 6.43 20.75 -2.58
CA MET A 1 6.67 19.78 -1.48
C MET A 1 5.48 18.85 -1.48
N ILE A 2 5.62 17.59 -1.93
CA ILE A 2 4.50 16.63 -1.91
C ILE A 2 4.10 16.45 -0.44
N LYS A 3 2.83 16.66 -0.11
CA LYS A 3 2.38 16.51 1.27
C LYS A 3 2.53 15.04 1.64
N SER A 4 3.06 14.72 2.83
CA SER A 4 3.30 13.33 3.25
C SER A 4 2.06 12.43 3.20
N GLN A 5 0.86 13.01 3.13
CA GLN A 5 -0.40 12.31 2.91
C GLN A 5 -0.58 11.85 1.45
N GLU A 6 -0.28 12.70 0.47
CA GLU A 6 -0.35 12.37 -0.96
C GLU A 6 0.61 11.24 -1.31
N TYR A 7 1.82 11.27 -0.73
CA TYR A 7 2.80 10.20 -0.91
C TYR A 7 2.28 8.85 -0.37
N ARG A 8 1.72 8.84 0.84
CA ARG A 8 1.15 7.62 1.45
C ARG A 8 -0.04 7.08 0.64
N LEU A 9 -0.89 7.97 0.12
CA LEU A 9 -2.00 7.58 -0.75
C LEU A 9 -1.49 6.98 -2.06
N GLY A 10 -0.46 7.59 -2.67
CA GLY A 10 0.19 7.06 -3.87
C GLY A 10 0.77 5.66 -3.65
N VAL A 11 1.43 5.44 -2.50
CA VAL A 11 1.92 4.11 -2.10
C VAL A 11 0.76 3.12 -1.97
N LEU A 12 -0.32 3.47 -1.26
CA LEU A 12 -1.47 2.59 -1.07
C LEU A 12 -2.15 2.24 -2.41
N ARG A 13 -2.36 3.22 -3.30
CA ARG A 13 -2.87 3.00 -4.67
C ARG A 13 -1.96 2.05 -5.45
N GLY A 14 -0.64 2.22 -5.35
CA GLY A 14 0.33 1.33 -5.97
C GLY A 14 0.24 -0.12 -5.47
N ILE A 15 -0.01 -0.32 -4.18
CA ILE A 15 -0.23 -1.66 -3.59
C ILE A 15 -1.56 -2.24 -4.08
N TYR A 16 -2.64 -1.45 -4.11
CA TYR A 16 -3.95 -1.88 -4.61
C TYR A 16 -3.88 -2.35 -6.06
N LEU A 17 -3.24 -1.60 -6.96
CA LEU A 17 -3.06 -2.00 -8.35
C LEU A 17 -2.30 -3.33 -8.49
N LYS A 18 -1.29 -3.55 -7.65
CA LYS A 18 -0.56 -4.82 -7.62
C LYS A 18 -1.44 -5.96 -7.10
N HIS A 19 -2.27 -5.70 -6.10
CA HIS A 19 -3.23 -6.67 -5.55
C HIS A 19 -4.28 -7.10 -6.59
N VAL A 20 -4.86 -6.17 -7.34
CA VAL A 20 -5.81 -6.49 -8.42
C VAL A 20 -5.13 -7.36 -9.48
N ARG A 21 -3.90 -7.02 -9.88
CA ARG A 21 -3.11 -7.80 -10.84
C ARG A 21 -2.70 -9.18 -10.30
N SER A 22 -2.44 -9.29 -9.00
CA SER A 22 -2.06 -10.54 -8.34
C SER A 22 -3.25 -11.40 -7.90
N GLN A 23 -4.49 -10.97 -8.18
CA GLN A 23 -5.73 -11.64 -7.77
C GLN A 23 -5.78 -11.88 -6.25
N GLY A 24 -5.37 -10.91 -5.45
CA GLY A 24 -5.43 -11.02 -4.00
C GLY A 24 -4.18 -11.58 -3.33
N LYS A 25 -3.20 -12.06 -4.11
CA LYS A 25 -1.98 -12.67 -3.57
C LYS A 25 -1.03 -11.63 -3.00
N GLU A 26 -0.24 -12.08 -2.04
CA GLU A 26 0.89 -11.32 -1.49
C GLU A 26 1.88 -10.93 -2.60
N VAL A 27 2.48 -9.76 -2.45
CA VAL A 27 3.44 -9.20 -3.40
C VAL A 27 4.74 -8.89 -2.68
N ILE A 28 5.84 -9.33 -3.28
CA ILE A 28 7.17 -9.03 -2.79
C ILE A 28 7.60 -7.67 -3.35
N ILE A 29 8.08 -6.79 -2.48
CA ILE A 29 8.67 -5.51 -2.87
C ILE A 29 10.04 -5.32 -2.24
N ASN A 30 10.87 -4.55 -2.94
CA ASN A 30 12.15 -4.07 -2.41
C ASN A 30 11.96 -2.63 -1.92
N ILE A 31 12.14 -2.38 -0.63
CA ILE A 31 12.05 -1.05 -0.03
C ILE A 31 13.45 -0.44 -0.02
N LYS A 32 13.66 0.62 -0.80
CA LYS A 32 15.01 1.18 -1.03
C LYS A 32 15.30 2.41 -0.19
N SER A 33 14.28 3.01 0.43
CA SER A 33 14.42 4.26 1.18
C SER A 33 13.72 4.23 2.54
N ARG A 34 14.25 5.03 3.48
CA ARG A 34 13.64 5.21 4.81
C ARG A 34 12.24 5.83 4.72
N THR A 35 12.01 6.72 3.76
CA THR A 35 10.71 7.36 3.53
C THR A 35 9.66 6.36 3.04
N GLU A 36 10.03 5.47 2.11
CA GLU A 36 9.16 4.36 1.70
C GLU A 36 8.84 3.46 2.90
N LEU A 37 9.86 3.04 3.65
CA LEU A 37 9.66 2.18 4.81
C LEU A 37 8.70 2.81 5.83
N GLN A 38 8.82 4.12 6.08
CA GLN A 38 7.91 4.85 6.95
C GLN A 38 6.47 4.88 6.42
N ALA A 39 6.29 5.05 5.10
CA ALA A 39 4.97 5.00 4.47
C ALA A 39 4.34 3.62 4.60
N TYR A 40 5.06 2.54 4.24
CA TYR A 40 4.59 1.17 4.40
C TYR A 40 4.27 0.82 5.87
N THR A 41 5.15 1.19 6.78
CA THR A 41 4.94 0.99 8.23
C THR A 41 3.70 1.73 8.72
N TYR A 42 3.48 2.96 8.25
CA TYR A 42 2.28 3.73 8.60
C TYR A 42 1.01 3.05 8.10
N LEU A 43 0.99 2.62 6.83
CA LEU A 43 -0.15 1.93 6.24
C LEU A 43 -0.45 0.61 6.97
N ALA A 44 0.60 -0.13 7.36
CA ALA A 44 0.46 -1.36 8.14
C ALA A 44 -0.12 -1.10 9.53
N LYS A 45 0.38 -0.08 10.24
CA LYS A 45 -0.17 0.34 11.55
C LYS A 45 -1.62 0.78 11.48
N ARG A 46 -2.07 1.31 10.33
CA ARG A 46 -3.46 1.69 10.10
C ARG A 46 -4.36 0.52 9.71
N GLY A 47 -3.81 -0.69 9.54
CA GLY A 47 -4.56 -1.87 9.14
C GLY A 47 -4.93 -1.89 7.66
N PHE A 48 -4.29 -1.06 6.83
CA PHE A 48 -4.54 -1.07 5.38
C PHE A 48 -3.78 -2.17 4.66
N ILE A 49 -2.61 -2.58 5.18
CA ILE A 49 -1.76 -3.61 4.59
C ILE A 49 -1.17 -4.52 5.67
N SER A 50 -0.81 -5.75 5.32
CA SER A 50 0.19 -6.54 6.02
C SER A 50 1.58 -6.20 5.48
N LEU A 51 2.58 -6.21 6.37
CA LEU A 51 3.97 -5.93 6.02
C LEU A 51 4.86 -6.91 6.79
N ASN A 52 5.39 -7.90 6.09
CA ASN A 52 6.27 -8.92 6.65
C ASN A 52 7.63 -8.85 5.96
N ILE A 53 8.71 -9.06 6.72
CA ILE A 53 10.06 -9.19 6.14
C ILE A 53 10.15 -10.55 5.46
N GLU A 54 10.76 -10.61 4.28
CA GLU A 54 11.06 -11.88 3.64
C GLU A 54 12.26 -12.55 4.33
N GLU A 55 12.06 -13.74 4.91
CA GLU A 55 13.07 -14.44 5.72
C GLU A 55 14.37 -14.73 4.95
N THR A 56 14.28 -14.86 3.63
CA THR A 56 15.41 -15.12 2.74
C THR A 56 16.20 -13.86 2.35
N ASN A 57 15.61 -12.67 2.43
CA ASN A 57 16.28 -11.42 2.10
C ASN A 57 15.68 -10.24 2.89
N PRO A 58 16.43 -9.66 3.85
CA PRO A 58 15.90 -8.59 4.72
C PRO A 58 15.66 -7.27 3.98
N SER A 59 16.07 -7.15 2.71
CA SER A 59 15.74 -5.99 1.86
C SER A 59 14.40 -6.17 1.13
N LEU A 60 13.82 -7.38 1.17
CA LEU A 60 12.55 -7.71 0.55
C LEU A 60 11.46 -7.83 1.62
N PHE A 61 10.28 -7.34 1.26
CA PHE A 61 9.11 -7.31 2.11
C PHE A 61 7.93 -7.95 1.37
N LYS A 62 7.23 -8.84 2.05
CA LYS A 62 5.95 -9.37 1.62
C LYS A 62 4.85 -8.43 2.08
N ILE A 63 4.04 -8.00 1.12
CA ILE A 63 2.93 -7.09 1.35
C ILE A 63 1.65 -7.68 0.80
N GLN A 64 0.60 -7.59 1.61
CA GLN A 64 -0.77 -7.84 1.20
C GLN A 64 -1.59 -6.61 1.55
N ILE A 65 -2.44 -6.15 0.64
CA ILE A 65 -3.47 -5.18 1.03
C ILE A 65 -4.56 -5.92 1.81
N LEU A 66 -5.04 -5.30 2.88
CA LEU A 66 -6.11 -5.81 3.71
C LEU A 66 -7.44 -5.20 3.25
N GLN A 67 -8.54 -5.82 3.66
CA GLN A 67 -9.89 -5.41 3.28
C GLN A 67 -10.15 -3.91 3.53
N LEU A 68 -9.72 -3.39 4.69
CA LEU A 68 -9.86 -1.98 5.03
C LEU A 68 -9.11 -1.06 4.03
N GLY A 69 -7.96 -1.49 3.52
CA GLY A 69 -7.19 -0.74 2.53
C GLY A 69 -7.85 -0.73 1.16
N VAL A 70 -8.46 -1.85 0.77
CA VAL A 70 -9.27 -1.97 -0.45
C VAL A 70 -10.46 -1.03 -0.39
N GLU A 71 -11.29 -1.16 0.65
CA GLU A 71 -12.48 -0.32 0.86
C GLU A 71 -12.12 1.17 0.90
N TYR A 72 -10.99 1.53 1.50
CA TYR A 72 -10.55 2.92 1.55
C TYR A 72 -10.24 3.48 0.14
N ILE A 73 -9.56 2.71 -0.71
CA ILE A 73 -9.27 3.14 -2.09
C ILE A 73 -10.55 3.19 -2.92
N GLU A 74 -11.40 2.17 -2.85
CA GLU A 74 -12.65 2.12 -3.61
C GLU A 74 -13.59 3.29 -3.23
N ASN A 75 -13.72 3.58 -1.94
CA ASN A 75 -14.51 4.74 -1.48
C ASN A 75 -13.93 6.08 -1.93
N LEU A 76 -12.61 6.19 -2.10
CA LEU A 76 -11.99 7.39 -2.66
C LEU A 76 -12.28 7.52 -4.16
N GLU A 77 -12.15 6.43 -4.92
CA GLU A 77 -12.43 6.44 -6.36
C GLU A 77 -13.91 6.71 -6.67
N VAL A 78 -14.83 6.18 -5.86
CA VAL A 78 -16.27 6.48 -5.95
C VAL A 78 -16.54 7.96 -5.65
N LYS A 79 -15.87 8.54 -4.65
CA LYS A 79 -16.02 9.97 -4.32
C LYS A 79 -15.43 10.89 -5.40
N ASP A 80 -14.29 10.54 -5.98
CA ASP A 80 -13.70 11.28 -7.11
C ASP A 80 -14.61 11.20 -8.35
N GLY A 81 -15.24 10.04 -8.61
CA GLY A 81 -16.17 9.84 -9.72
C GLY A 81 -17.55 10.50 -9.56
N ALA A 82 -17.99 10.74 -8.31
CA ALA A 82 -19.25 11.43 -8.02
C ALA A 82 -19.16 12.98 -8.14
N THR A 83 -17.96 13.51 -8.36
CA THR A 83 -17.69 14.94 -8.55
C THR A 83 -17.39 15.32 -10.02
N ALA A 84 -17.60 14.42 -10.98
CA ALA A 84 -17.42 14.68 -12.41
C ALA A 84 -18.73 15.09 -13.10
#